data_AF-A0A930L955-F1
#
_entry.id   AF-A0A930L955-F1
#
_cell.length_a   1.000
_cell.length_b   1.000
_cell.length_c   1.000
_cell.angle_alpha   90.00
_cell.angle_beta   90.00
_cell.angle_gamma   90.00
#
_symmetry.space_group_name_H-M   'P 1'
#
loop_
_entity.id
_entity.type
_entity.pdbx_description
1 polymer ?
#
loop_
_entity_poly.entity_id
_entity_poly.type
_entity_poly.pdbx_seq_one_letter_code
_entity_poly.pdbx_strand_id
1 'polypeptide(L)'
;MTETPQENTAENYPAAESLPVRQRAVVATDRPARYIKQLGSHMGRKLGTAELPDGIRLTFNRDGIFRGYGDLREIDGALVMEVRAESDELAAGLADVLDRHLVRFGERDELVVTFEAVPTS
;
A
#
# COMPACT_ATOMS: atom_id res chain seq x y z
N MET A 1 -22.45 -19.38 13.46
CA MET A 1 -21.00 -19.15 13.37
C MET A 1 -20.84 -17.64 13.35
N THR A 2 -20.52 -17.06 14.50
CA THR A 2 -20.38 -15.61 14.65
C THR A 2 -19.02 -15.23 14.11
N GLU A 3 -18.99 -14.50 13.00
CA GLU A 3 -17.80 -13.81 12.54
C GLU A 3 -17.47 -12.74 13.59
N THR A 4 -16.39 -12.96 14.33
CA THR A 4 -15.82 -11.95 15.23
C THR A 4 -15.39 -10.77 14.37
N PRO A 5 -15.85 -9.54 14.62
CA PRO A 5 -15.22 -8.36 14.05
C PRO A 5 -13.78 -8.35 14.57
N GLN A 6 -12.80 -8.34 13.67
CA GLN A 6 -11.43 -7.99 14.05
C GLN A 6 -11.46 -6.55 14.58
N GLU A 7 -11.58 -6.39 15.89
CA GLU A 7 -11.18 -5.17 16.59
C GLU A 7 -9.69 -4.98 16.30
N ASN A 8 -9.40 -4.18 15.26
CA ASN A 8 -8.10 -3.57 15.10
C ASN A 8 -7.92 -2.64 16.30
N THR A 9 -7.22 -3.13 17.32
CA THR A 9 -6.57 -2.29 18.32
C THR A 9 -5.97 -1.10 17.58
N ALA A 10 -6.38 0.12 17.91
CA ALA A 10 -5.69 1.32 17.47
C ALA A 10 -4.29 1.30 18.12
N GLU A 11 -3.39 0.51 17.55
CA GLU A 11 -1.99 0.48 17.87
C GLU A 11 -1.46 1.91 17.64
N ASN A 12 -0.68 2.43 18.59
CA ASN A 12 -0.23 3.82 18.64
C ASN A 12 0.85 4.10 17.58
N TYR A 13 0.48 3.92 16.31
CA TYR A 13 1.32 4.19 15.15
C TYR A 13 1.33 5.68 14.84
N PRO A 14 2.44 6.20 14.29
CA PRO A 14 2.48 7.58 13.83
C PRO A 14 1.36 7.80 12.82
N ALA A 15 0.73 8.99 12.86
CA ALA A 15 -0.19 9.40 11.81
C ALA A 15 0.54 9.26 10.46
N ALA A 16 -0.11 8.71 9.44
CA ALA A 16 0.58 8.46 8.18
C ALA A 16 1.09 9.76 7.53
N GLU A 17 0.37 10.86 7.77
CA GLU A 17 0.69 12.20 7.30
C GLU A 17 1.94 12.79 7.98
N SER A 18 2.34 12.26 9.14
CA SER A 18 3.61 12.64 9.80
C SER A 18 4.82 11.88 9.26
N LEU A 19 4.61 10.84 8.45
CA LEU A 19 5.68 10.12 7.76
C LEU A 19 5.80 10.64 6.32
N PRO A 20 7.02 10.95 5.85
CA PRO A 20 7.21 11.37 4.46
C PRO A 20 6.90 10.23 3.51
N VAL A 21 6.39 10.57 2.33
CA VAL A 21 6.40 9.64 1.19
C VAL A 21 7.85 9.50 0.74
N ARG A 22 8.35 8.27 0.72
CA ARG A 22 9.74 7.96 0.37
C ARG A 22 9.87 7.13 -0.90
N GLN A 23 8.83 6.38 -1.27
CA GLN A 23 8.77 5.67 -2.55
C GLN A 23 7.41 5.93 -3.20
N ARG A 24 7.40 6.07 -4.53
CA ARG A 24 6.18 6.26 -5.30
C ARG A 24 6.23 5.49 -6.61
N ALA A 25 5.13 4.88 -6.99
CA ALA A 25 4.94 4.28 -8.32
C ALA A 25 3.64 4.80 -8.93
N VAL A 26 3.67 5.02 -10.25
CA VAL A 26 2.48 5.31 -11.06
C VAL A 26 2.36 4.21 -12.10
N VAL A 27 1.31 3.41 -11.99
CA VAL A 27 1.09 2.24 -12.85
C VAL A 27 -0.06 2.56 -13.80
N ALA A 28 0.28 2.70 -15.08
CA ALA A 28 -0.70 2.86 -16.14
C ALA A 28 -1.49 1.56 -16.32
N THR A 29 -2.81 1.63 -16.18
CA THR A 29 -3.71 0.48 -16.36
C THR A 29 -5.12 0.98 -16.61
N ASP A 30 -5.90 0.26 -17.41
CA ASP A 30 -7.33 0.56 -17.60
C ASP A 30 -8.20 0.13 -16.41
N ARG A 31 -7.60 -0.50 -15.38
CA ARG A 31 -8.32 -1.14 -14.27
C ARG A 31 -7.73 -0.81 -12.88
N PRO A 32 -7.46 0.45 -12.53
CA PRO A 32 -6.84 0.83 -11.26
C PRO A 32 -7.64 0.36 -10.03
N ALA A 33 -8.95 0.65 -9.96
CA ALA A 33 -9.83 0.18 -8.89
C ALA A 33 -9.78 -1.34 -8.66
N ARG A 34 -9.63 -2.13 -9.74
CA ARG A 34 -9.53 -3.59 -9.64
C ARG A 34 -8.29 -4.00 -8.87
N TYR A 35 -7.14 -3.42 -9.20
CA TYR A 35 -5.86 -3.74 -8.59
C TYR A 35 -5.77 -3.24 -7.14
N ILE A 36 -6.32 -2.06 -6.85
CA ILE A 36 -6.49 -1.53 -5.49
C ILE A 36 -7.26 -2.54 -4.63
N LYS A 37 -8.41 -3.02 -5.13
CA LYS A 37 -9.24 -3.99 -4.42
C LYS A 37 -8.53 -5.33 -4.21
N GLN A 38 -7.78 -5.81 -5.21
CA GLN A 38 -7.03 -7.07 -5.11
C GLN A 38 -5.91 -6.99 -4.06
N LEU A 39 -5.12 -5.92 -4.10
CA LEU A 39 -4.08 -5.67 -3.09
C LEU A 39 -4.69 -5.51 -1.70
N GLY A 40 -5.71 -4.65 -1.54
CA GLY A 40 -6.41 -4.46 -0.27
C GLY A 40 -6.96 -5.76 0.31
N SER A 41 -7.69 -6.54 -0.50
CA SER A 41 -8.28 -7.82 -0.05
C SER A 41 -7.22 -8.88 0.27
N HIS A 42 -6.10 -8.89 -0.45
CA HIS A 42 -5.04 -9.89 -0.23
C HIS A 42 -4.19 -9.54 0.99
N MET A 43 -3.68 -8.31 1.02
CA MET A 43 -2.77 -7.81 2.04
C MET A 43 -3.49 -7.58 3.37
N GLY A 44 -4.76 -7.14 3.34
CA GLY A 44 -5.60 -6.94 4.52
C GLY A 44 -5.88 -8.20 5.35
N ARG A 45 -5.54 -9.39 4.83
CA ARG A 45 -5.55 -10.64 5.63
C ARG A 45 -4.44 -10.67 6.69
N LYS A 46 -3.37 -9.91 6.49
CA LYS A 46 -2.17 -9.86 7.34
C LYS A 46 -1.82 -8.47 7.84
N LEU A 47 -2.33 -7.44 7.18
CA LEU A 47 -2.05 -6.03 7.44
C LEU A 47 -3.32 -5.32 7.88
N GLY A 48 -3.17 -4.24 8.65
CA GLY A 48 -4.27 -3.32 8.87
C GLY A 48 -4.65 -2.58 7.58
N THR A 49 -5.93 -2.27 7.40
CA THR A 49 -6.41 -1.47 6.27
C THR A 49 -7.33 -0.34 6.74
N ALA A 50 -7.32 0.77 6.00
CA ALA A 50 -8.24 1.89 6.19
C ALA A 50 -8.68 2.44 4.83
N GLU A 51 -9.94 2.89 4.72
CA GLU A 51 -10.44 3.53 3.52
C GLU A 51 -9.82 4.93 3.35
N LEU A 52 -9.53 5.29 2.10
CA LEU A 52 -9.19 6.64 1.67
C LEU A 52 -10.25 7.15 0.69
N PRO A 53 -10.45 8.47 0.53
CA PRO A 53 -11.45 9.01 -0.40
C PRO A 53 -11.35 8.47 -1.84
N ASP A 54 -10.13 8.17 -2.27
CA ASP A 54 -9.72 7.75 -3.61
C ASP A 54 -9.03 6.37 -3.61
N GLY A 55 -9.17 5.58 -2.55
CA GLY A 55 -8.58 4.25 -2.48
C GLY A 55 -8.51 3.63 -1.08
N ILE A 56 -7.36 3.05 -0.75
CA ILE A 56 -7.14 2.32 0.50
C ILE A 56 -5.72 2.54 1.01
N ARG A 57 -5.57 2.58 2.33
CA ARG A 57 -4.30 2.56 3.03
C ARG A 57 -4.04 1.18 3.61
N LEU A 58 -2.84 0.66 3.38
CA LEU A 58 -2.29 -0.52 4.05
C LEU A 58 -1.37 -0.08 5.18
N THR A 59 -1.51 -0.70 6.35
CA THR A 59 -0.63 -0.52 7.50
C THR A 59 0.30 -1.72 7.60
N PHE A 60 1.60 -1.54 7.33
CA PHE A 60 2.57 -2.62 7.37
C PHE A 60 3.05 -2.88 8.81
N ASN A 61 2.21 -3.55 9.59
CA ASN A 61 2.43 -3.87 11.01
C ASN A 61 2.60 -5.37 11.30
N ARG A 62 3.09 -6.13 10.31
CA ARG A 62 3.17 -7.59 10.43
C ARG A 62 4.00 -8.01 11.66
N ASP A 63 3.44 -8.95 12.41
CA ASP A 63 3.97 -9.50 13.67
C ASP A 63 4.10 -8.44 14.79
N GLY A 64 3.25 -7.41 14.77
CA GLY A 64 3.26 -6.30 15.73
C GLY A 64 4.36 -5.27 15.48
N ILE A 65 5.10 -5.40 14.37
CA ILE A 65 6.21 -4.50 14.01
C ILE A 65 5.74 -3.57 12.89
N PHE A 66 5.51 -2.32 13.25
CA PHE A 66 5.22 -1.24 12.30
C PHE A 66 6.44 -0.90 11.46
N ARG A 67 6.23 -0.84 10.15
CA ARG A 67 7.26 -0.52 9.16
C ARG A 67 6.89 0.66 8.26
N GLY A 68 5.64 1.08 8.26
CA GLY A 68 5.14 2.16 7.42
C GLY A 68 3.75 1.89 6.85
N TYR A 69 3.36 2.74 5.91
CA TYR A 69 2.08 2.68 5.20
C TYR A 69 2.29 2.54 3.70
N GLY A 70 1.33 1.92 3.02
CA GLY A 70 1.20 1.94 1.57
C GLY A 70 -0.18 2.45 1.18
N ASP A 71 -0.24 3.62 0.58
CA ASP A 71 -1.47 4.20 0.06
C ASP A 71 -1.64 3.77 -1.39
N LEU A 72 -2.78 3.15 -1.71
CA LEU A 72 -3.13 2.72 -3.06
C LEU A 72 -4.33 3.54 -3.51
N ARG A 73 -4.15 4.38 -4.52
CA ARG A 73 -5.16 5.34 -4.96
C ARG A 73 -5.35 5.32 -6.46
N GLU A 74 -6.56 5.60 -6.89
CA GLU A 74 -6.86 5.85 -8.29
C GLU A 74 -6.78 7.35 -8.55
N ILE A 75 -5.79 7.77 -9.34
CA ILE A 75 -5.56 9.18 -9.66
C ILE A 75 -5.37 9.29 -11.17
N ASP A 76 -6.17 10.15 -11.81
CA ASP A 76 -6.14 10.39 -13.25
C ASP A 76 -6.21 9.11 -14.11
N GLY A 77 -6.99 8.12 -13.66
CA GLY A 77 -7.15 6.83 -14.32
C GLY A 77 -5.97 5.86 -14.15
N ALA A 78 -4.95 6.21 -13.36
CA ALA A 78 -3.82 5.35 -13.04
C ALA A 78 -3.87 4.84 -11.60
N LEU A 79 -3.18 3.72 -11.34
CA LEU A 79 -2.93 3.27 -9.97
C LEU A 79 -1.68 3.97 -9.45
N VAL A 80 -1.86 4.87 -8.48
CA VAL A 80 -0.78 5.52 -7.75
C VAL A 80 -0.56 4.81 -6.43
N MET A 81 0.68 4.41 -6.18
CA MET A 81 1.11 3.80 -4.93
C MET A 81 2.13 4.71 -4.24
N GLU A 82 1.85 5.12 -3.01
CA GLU A 82 2.76 5.91 -2.18
C GLU A 82 3.15 5.12 -0.93
N VAL A 83 4.45 4.98 -0.68
CA VAL A 83 4.97 4.34 0.52
C VAL A 83 5.47 5.40 1.48
N ARG A 84 4.93 5.38 2.70
CA ARG A 84 5.30 6.29 3.79
C ARG A 84 6.04 5.50 4.85
N ALA A 85 7.26 5.91 5.18
CA ALA A 85 8.07 5.23 6.19
C ALA A 85 9.05 6.20 6.85
N GLU A 86 9.59 5.79 8.00
CA GLU A 86 10.55 6.60 8.74
C GLU A 86 11.93 6.67 8.04
N SER A 87 12.32 5.61 7.32
CA SER A 87 13.58 5.52 6.59
C SER A 87 13.40 5.03 5.15
N ASP A 88 14.38 5.33 4.29
CA ASP A 88 14.39 4.89 2.88
C ASP A 88 14.50 3.37 2.75
N GLU A 89 15.24 2.72 3.66
CA GLU A 89 15.39 1.26 3.68
C GLU A 89 14.06 0.55 3.97
N LEU A 90 13.30 1.04 4.96
CA LEU A 90 11.96 0.54 5.21
C LEU A 90 11.05 0.77 4.00
N ALA A 91 11.08 1.97 3.43
CA ALA A 91 10.25 2.30 2.27
C ALA A 91 10.55 1.40 1.06
N ALA A 92 11.83 1.17 0.76
CA ALA A 92 12.26 0.29 -0.33
C ALA A 92 11.77 -1.16 -0.11
N GLY A 93 11.86 -1.67 1.12
CA GLY A 93 11.35 -3.00 1.45
C GLY A 93 9.82 -3.12 1.29
N LEU A 94 9.06 -2.09 1.67
CA LEU A 94 7.61 -2.08 1.46
C LEU A 94 7.24 -1.94 -0.01
N ALA A 95 7.99 -1.13 -0.77
CA ALA A 95 7.83 -0.97 -2.22
C ALA A 95 8.05 -2.30 -2.97
N ASP A 96 9.11 -3.05 -2.66
CA ASP A 96 9.37 -4.39 -3.22
C ASP A 96 8.19 -5.35 -2.98
N VAL A 97 7.63 -5.31 -1.77
CA VAL A 97 6.45 -6.12 -1.45
C VAL A 97 5.27 -5.71 -2.32
N LEU A 98 4.96 -4.43 -2.47
CA LEU A 98 3.84 -3.97 -3.30
C LEU A 98 4.05 -4.33 -4.78
N ASP A 99 5.24 -4.09 -5.31
CA ASP A 99 5.64 -4.43 -6.68
C ASP A 99 5.37 -5.90 -7.00
N ARG A 100 5.98 -6.81 -6.23
CA ARG A 100 5.85 -8.26 -6.44
C ARG A 100 4.41 -8.76 -6.44
N HIS A 101 3.56 -8.18 -5.59
CA HIS A 101 2.15 -8.57 -5.54
C HIS A 101 1.38 -8.00 -6.72
N LEU A 102 1.64 -6.74 -7.10
CA LEU A 102 0.94 -6.10 -8.20
C LEU A 102 1.31 -6.73 -9.56
N VAL A 103 2.59 -6.98 -9.82
CA VAL A 103 3.05 -7.70 -11.03
C VAL A 103 2.40 -9.08 -11.10
N ARG A 104 2.32 -9.80 -9.98
CA ARG A 104 1.66 -11.10 -9.94
C ARG A 104 0.15 -11.02 -10.20
N PHE A 105 -0.54 -10.00 -9.69
CA PHE A 105 -1.96 -9.82 -9.98
C PHE A 105 -2.21 -9.39 -11.42
N GLY A 106 -1.30 -8.59 -11.98
CA GLY A 106 -1.35 -8.03 -13.32
C GLY A 106 -0.63 -8.85 -14.38
N GLU A 107 -0.24 -10.10 -14.11
CA GLU A 107 0.55 -10.93 -15.02
C GLU A 107 -0.12 -11.06 -16.40
N ARG A 108 -1.45 -11.16 -16.45
CA ARG A 108 -2.22 -11.23 -17.70
C ARG A 108 -2.32 -9.90 -18.45
N ASP A 109 -2.12 -8.81 -17.73
CA ASP A 109 -2.15 -7.44 -18.27
C ASP A 109 -0.73 -6.92 -18.51
N GLU A 110 0.29 -7.76 -18.27
CA GLU A 110 1.70 -7.43 -18.41
C GLU A 110 2.08 -6.15 -17.64
N LEU A 111 1.49 -5.95 -16.46
CA LEU A 111 1.74 -4.75 -15.66
C LEU A 111 3.22 -4.62 -15.32
N VAL A 112 3.76 -3.44 -15.61
CA VAL A 112 5.10 -3.03 -15.18
C VAL A 112 4.94 -2.05 -14.03
N VAL A 113 5.69 -2.29 -12.96
CA VAL A 113 5.69 -1.45 -11.77
C VAL A 113 7.12 -1.02 -11.52
N THR A 114 7.31 0.29 -11.40
CA THR A 114 8.60 0.87 -11.03
C THR A 114 8.36 1.87 -9.92
N PHE A 115 8.98 1.63 -8.77
CA PHE A 115 9.02 2.60 -7.69
C PHE A 115 10.23 3.51 -7.85
N GLU A 116 10.00 4.78 -7.60
CA GLU A 116 11.02 5.82 -7.57
C GLU A 116 11.12 6.39 -6.16
N ALA A 117 12.36 6.63 -5.73
CA ALA A 117 12.60 7.31 -4.46
C ALA A 117 12.07 8.75 -4.56
N VAL A 118 11.30 9.16 -3.56
CA VAL A 118 10.78 10.53 -3.45
C VAL A 118 11.75 11.32 -2.56
N PRO A 119 12.43 12.35 -3.08
CA PRO A 119 13.34 13.15 -2.28
C PRO A 119 12.56 13.85 -1.15
N THR A 120 12.89 13.55 0.09
CA THR A 120 12.36 14.30 1.24
C THR A 120 13.19 15.57 1.36
N SER A 121 12.59 16.73 1.08
CA SER A 121 13.25 18.05 1.23
C SER A 121 13.35 18.49 2.69
#